data_AF-A0A418NND7-F1
#
_entry.id   AF-A0A418NND7-F1
#
_cell.length_a   1.000
_cell.length_b   1.000
_cell.length_c   1.000
_cell.angle_alpha   90.00
_cell.angle_beta   90.00
_cell.angle_gamma   90.00
#
_symmetry.space_group_name_H-M   'P 1'
#
loop_
_entity.id
_entity.type
_entity.pdbx_description
1 polymer ?
#
loop_
_entity_poly.entity_id
_entity_poly.type
_entity_poly.pdbx_seq_one_letter_code
_entity_poly.pdbx_strand_id
1 'polypeptide(L)'
;MSSCSYAYDLLAVMIDGQLAFVVDTSSDYQPDCLNSIDVQADDDGPPASPAPGDDRRLVENGNVYWWDYRDVRSCEDGFPIFYGRPLTGPRAENIGYVSAKPLKTGVVYSVGTSGEGAYGFGWFQILPNGEIKNYQSDPTPPLRDDEGYLVEGRSDTSS
;
A
#
# COMPACT_ATOMS: atom_id res chain seq x y z
N MET A 1 -4.37 -28.07 8.01
CA MET A 1 -3.21 -27.19 8.26
C MET A 1 -3.75 -25.77 8.29
N SER A 2 -3.89 -25.17 9.47
CA SER A 2 -4.23 -23.75 9.58
C SER A 2 -2.94 -23.00 9.23
N SER A 3 -2.96 -22.26 8.12
CA SER A 3 -1.91 -21.29 7.81
C SER A 3 -2.20 -20.08 8.69
N CYS A 4 -1.41 -19.88 9.73
CA CYS A 4 -1.45 -18.64 10.50
C CYS A 4 -0.72 -17.59 9.66
N SER A 5 -1.46 -16.67 9.07
CA SER A 5 -0.89 -15.42 8.55
C SER A 5 -0.79 -14.41 9.69
N TYR A 6 0.34 -13.71 9.78
CA TYR A 6 0.51 -12.62 10.74
C TYR A 6 0.17 -11.28 10.10
N ALA A 7 -0.34 -10.34 10.90
CA ALA A 7 -0.61 -8.97 10.47
C ALA A 7 0.22 -8.00 11.32
N TYR A 8 0.62 -6.88 10.73
CA TYR A 8 1.29 -5.79 11.41
C TYR A 8 0.87 -4.45 10.83
N ASP A 9 1.01 -3.39 11.62
CA ASP A 9 0.66 -2.04 11.23
C ASP A 9 1.87 -1.33 10.63
N LEU A 10 1.63 -0.54 9.59
CA LEU A 10 2.63 0.29 8.93
C LEU A 10 2.41 1.76 9.25
N LEU A 11 3.52 2.48 9.43
CA LEU A 11 3.54 3.94 9.49
C LEU A 11 4.32 4.49 8.31
N ALA A 12 3.77 5.54 7.71
CA ALA A 12 4.50 6.41 6.82
C ALA A 12 5.25 7.48 7.62
N VAL A 13 6.53 7.68 7.30
CA VAL A 13 7.43 8.62 7.97
C VAL A 13 8.31 9.34 6.96
N MET A 14 8.81 10.53 7.33
CA MET A 14 9.83 11.23 6.56
C MET A 14 11.21 10.96 7.16
N ILE A 15 12.11 10.36 6.36
CA ILE A 15 13.51 10.13 6.72
C ILE A 15 14.36 10.89 5.70
N ASP A 16 15.17 11.85 6.16
CA ASP A 16 16.04 12.68 5.32
C ASP A 16 15.31 13.36 4.13
N GLY A 17 14.05 13.75 4.34
CA GLY A 17 13.22 14.39 3.31
C GLY A 17 12.61 13.43 2.29
N GLN A 18 12.72 12.12 2.52
CA GLN A 18 12.11 11.08 1.68
C GLN A 18 11.03 10.33 2.46
N LEU A 19 9.91 10.06 1.79
CA LEU A 19 8.85 9.22 2.33
C LEU A 19 9.35 7.78 2.45
N ALA A 20 9.19 7.20 3.63
CA ALA A 20 9.48 5.81 3.90
C ALA A 20 8.35 5.17 4.71
N PHE A 21 8.26 3.85 4.63
CA PHE A 21 7.36 3.03 5.42
C PHE A 21 8.17 2.27 6.46
N VAL A 22 7.66 2.20 7.68
CA VAL A 22 8.22 1.46 8.81
C VAL A 22 7.12 0.65 9.47
N VAL A 23 7.50 -0.42 10.17
CA VAL A 23 6.57 -1.16 11.02
C VAL A 23 6.27 -0.32 12.26
N ASP A 24 5.00 -0.24 12.65
CA ASP A 24 4.62 0.36 13.93
C ASP A 24 5.21 -0.49 15.06
N THR A 25 5.99 0.12 15.95
CA THR A 25 6.60 -0.55 17.10
C THR A 25 5.58 -1.14 18.08
N SER A 26 4.32 -0.72 18.00
CA SER A 26 3.21 -1.29 18.78
C SER A 26 2.59 -2.55 18.16
N SER A 27 2.97 -2.90 16.93
CA SER A 27 2.54 -4.13 16.27
C SER A 27 3.04 -5.37 17.03
N ASP A 28 2.13 -6.34 17.20
CA ASP A 28 2.45 -7.64 17.83
C ASP A 28 3.44 -8.49 17.01
N TYR A 29 3.57 -8.18 15.71
CA TYR A 29 4.50 -8.83 14.81
C TYR A 29 5.43 -7.80 14.16
N GLN A 30 6.70 -8.15 14.05
CA GLN A 30 7.77 -7.30 13.50
C GLN A 30 8.49 -8.11 12.42
N PRO A 31 8.11 -7.98 11.14
CA PRO A 31 8.82 -8.66 10.04
C PRO A 31 10.22 -8.08 9.83
N ASP A 32 11.17 -8.95 9.50
CA ASP A 32 12.55 -8.54 9.20
C ASP A 32 12.74 -8.24 7.70
N CYS A 33 11.86 -8.74 6.83
CA CYS A 33 11.92 -8.51 5.39
C CYS A 33 10.54 -8.56 4.71
N LEU A 34 10.50 -8.10 3.46
CA LEU A 34 9.35 -8.17 2.58
C LEU A 34 9.74 -8.51 1.14
N ASN A 35 8.74 -8.93 0.37
CA ASN A 35 8.86 -9.26 -1.04
C ASN A 35 7.83 -8.53 -1.91
N SER A 36 6.87 -7.83 -1.31
CA SER A 36 5.94 -6.99 -2.04
C SER A 36 5.57 -5.72 -1.29
N ILE A 37 5.26 -4.69 -2.07
CA ILE A 37 4.72 -3.44 -1.60
C ILE A 37 3.76 -2.86 -2.63
N ASP A 38 2.67 -2.31 -2.15
CA ASP A 38 1.74 -1.52 -2.94
C ASP A 38 1.35 -0.24 -2.20
N VAL A 39 1.14 0.83 -2.96
CA VAL A 39 0.59 2.10 -2.46
C VAL A 39 -0.53 2.51 -3.38
N GLN A 40 -1.70 2.74 -2.81
CA GLN A 40 -2.91 3.05 -3.54
C GLN A 40 -3.52 4.32 -2.94
N ALA A 41 -4.08 5.18 -3.79
CA ALA A 41 -4.93 6.24 -3.27
C ALA A 41 -6.27 5.63 -2.87
N ASP A 42 -6.84 6.15 -1.78
CA ASP A 42 -8.15 5.72 -1.29
C ASP A 42 -9.26 5.94 -2.35
N ASP A 43 -10.45 5.40 -2.14
CA ASP A 43 -11.54 5.33 -3.15
C ASP A 43 -11.90 6.70 -3.78
N ASP A 44 -11.80 7.78 -3.00
CA ASP A 44 -12.07 9.16 -3.46
C ASP A 44 -10.81 9.90 -3.96
N GLY A 45 -9.67 9.22 -3.97
CA GLY A 45 -8.39 9.76 -4.40
C GLY A 45 -8.32 9.95 -5.92
N PRO A 46 -7.65 11.00 -6.42
CA PRO A 46 -7.55 11.23 -7.85
C PRO A 46 -6.73 10.10 -8.51
N PRO A 47 -7.11 9.63 -9.70
CA PRO A 47 -6.39 8.56 -10.37
C PRO A 47 -4.96 8.95 -10.70
N ALA A 48 -4.07 7.97 -10.59
CA ALA A 48 -2.72 8.06 -11.14
C ALA A 48 -2.76 7.98 -12.68
N SER A 49 -1.67 8.41 -13.33
CA SER A 49 -1.50 8.25 -14.79
C SER A 49 -0.48 7.15 -15.07
N PRO A 50 -0.79 6.17 -15.95
CA PRO A 50 0.15 5.10 -16.26
C PRO A 50 1.35 5.63 -17.05
N ALA A 51 2.54 5.14 -16.71
CA ALA A 51 3.79 5.37 -17.41
C ALA A 51 4.16 4.14 -18.28
N PRO A 52 5.09 4.27 -19.24
CA PRO A 52 5.58 3.13 -20.01
C PRO A 52 6.12 2.03 -19.11
N GLY A 53 5.62 0.80 -19.30
CA GLY A 53 6.01 -0.37 -18.52
C GLY A 53 5.16 -0.64 -17.27
N ASP A 54 4.20 0.22 -16.94
CA ASP A 54 3.25 -0.07 -15.88
C ASP A 54 2.15 -1.03 -16.35
N ASP A 55 1.62 -1.81 -15.41
CA ASP A 55 0.33 -2.45 -15.53
C ASP A 55 -0.77 -1.39 -15.50
N ARG A 56 -1.32 -1.10 -16.67
CA ARG A 56 -2.38 -0.08 -16.84
C ARG A 56 -3.63 -0.41 -16.04
N ARG A 57 -3.98 -1.69 -15.87
CA ARG A 57 -5.19 -2.09 -15.14
C ARG A 57 -5.06 -1.74 -13.67
N LEU A 58 -3.89 -1.96 -13.06
CA LEU A 58 -3.64 -1.56 -11.68
C LEU A 58 -3.73 -0.04 -11.50
N VAL A 59 -3.16 0.74 -12.43
CA VAL A 59 -3.19 2.21 -12.34
C VAL A 59 -4.59 2.78 -12.57
N GLU A 60 -5.25 2.38 -13.65
CA GLU A 60 -6.51 2.99 -14.11
C GLU A 60 -7.71 2.51 -13.29
N ASN A 61 -7.74 1.25 -12.84
CA ASN A 61 -8.88 0.68 -12.13
C ASN A 61 -8.63 0.44 -10.64
N GLY A 62 -7.37 0.29 -10.23
CA GLY A 62 -7.00 0.01 -8.82
C GLY A 62 -6.52 1.24 -8.06
N ASN A 63 -6.51 2.43 -8.68
CA ASN A 63 -5.97 3.65 -8.08
C ASN A 63 -4.53 3.49 -7.54
N VAL A 64 -3.74 2.61 -8.15
CA VAL A 64 -2.41 2.24 -7.68
C VAL A 64 -1.37 3.30 -8.08
N TYR A 65 -0.65 3.80 -7.08
CA TYR A 65 0.44 4.76 -7.22
C TYR A 65 1.82 4.11 -7.18
N TRP A 66 1.96 2.92 -6.61
CA TRP A 66 3.19 2.14 -6.64
C TRP A 66 2.86 0.66 -6.43
N TRP A 67 3.48 -0.23 -7.20
CA TRP A 67 3.33 -1.67 -7.03
C TRP A 67 4.62 -2.37 -7.45
N ASP A 68 5.25 -3.07 -6.51
CA ASP A 68 6.43 -3.87 -6.75
C ASP A 68 6.31 -5.21 -6.02
N TYR A 69 6.39 -6.31 -6.77
CA TYR A 69 6.22 -7.67 -6.26
C TYR A 69 7.35 -8.56 -6.78
N ARG A 70 8.04 -9.22 -5.84
CA ARG A 70 9.18 -10.10 -6.09
C ARG A 70 8.79 -11.55 -5.85
N ASP A 71 9.56 -12.46 -6.43
CA ASP A 71 9.38 -13.89 -6.18
C ASP A 71 9.38 -14.14 -4.66
N VAL A 72 8.47 -14.99 -4.18
CA VAL A 72 8.28 -15.23 -2.73
C VAL A 72 9.54 -15.72 -2.02
N ARG A 73 10.51 -16.26 -2.74
CA ARG A 73 11.82 -16.68 -2.23
C ARG A 73 12.79 -15.50 -2.01
N SER A 74 12.43 -14.30 -2.47
CA SER A 74 13.22 -13.07 -2.42
C SER A 74 12.67 -12.17 -1.31
N CYS A 75 12.95 -12.53 -0.06
CA CYS A 75 12.65 -11.70 1.11
C CYS A 75 13.96 -11.06 1.57
N GLU A 76 14.37 -10.01 0.86
CA GLU A 76 15.71 -9.42 1.03
C GLU A 76 15.64 -7.95 1.48
N ASP A 77 14.54 -7.26 1.23
CA ASP A 77 14.37 -5.86 1.63
C ASP A 77 13.70 -5.78 3.01
N GLY A 78 14.36 -5.11 3.95
CA GLY A 78 13.83 -4.80 5.27
C GLY A 78 13.41 -3.34 5.41
N PHE A 79 12.73 -3.04 6.52
CA PHE A 79 12.32 -1.68 6.84
C PHE A 79 13.52 -0.81 7.32
N PRO A 80 13.51 0.51 7.07
CA PRO A 80 12.50 1.27 6.34
C PRO A 80 12.52 1.02 4.82
N ILE A 81 11.33 0.97 4.21
CA ILE A 81 11.20 0.92 2.75
C ILE A 81 10.88 2.31 2.23
N PHE A 82 11.78 2.88 1.42
CA PHE A 82 11.59 4.18 0.80
C PHE A 82 10.62 4.10 -0.37
N TYR A 83 9.70 5.07 -0.46
CA TYR A 83 8.69 5.12 -1.51
C TYR A 83 9.34 5.13 -2.90
N GLY A 84 8.95 4.15 -3.72
CA GLY A 84 9.43 4.00 -5.09
C GLY A 84 10.83 3.40 -5.26
N ARG A 85 11.50 3.01 -4.17
CA ARG A 85 12.73 2.21 -4.25
C ARG A 85 12.37 0.82 -4.78
N PRO A 86 12.95 0.36 -5.90
CA PRO A 86 12.71 -0.99 -6.38
C PRO A 86 13.15 -2.02 -5.35
N LEU A 87 12.32 -3.05 -5.14
CA LEU A 87 12.68 -4.20 -4.33
C LEU A 87 13.79 -5.02 -5.03
N THR A 88 14.54 -5.78 -4.24
CA THR A 88 15.66 -6.62 -4.63
C THR A 88 15.17 -7.99 -5.10
N GLY A 89 15.91 -8.61 -6.02
CA GLY A 89 15.57 -9.93 -6.57
C GLY A 89 14.68 -9.87 -7.82
N PRO A 90 14.40 -11.04 -8.42
CA PRO A 90 13.59 -11.16 -9.62
C PRO A 90 12.14 -10.73 -9.35
N ARG A 91 11.55 -10.03 -10.32
CA ARG A 91 10.11 -9.73 -10.30
C ARG A 91 9.32 -11.03 -10.42
N ALA A 92 8.20 -11.12 -9.70
CA ALA A 92 7.27 -12.21 -9.91
C ALA A 92 6.63 -12.11 -11.30
N GLU A 93 6.50 -13.25 -11.97
CA GLU A 93 5.86 -13.32 -13.28
C GLU A 93 4.34 -13.10 -13.14
N ASN A 94 3.76 -12.34 -14.07
CA ASN A 94 2.31 -12.14 -14.20
C ASN A 94 1.58 -11.43 -13.03
N ILE A 95 2.29 -10.84 -12.06
CA ILE A 95 1.66 -10.09 -10.95
C ILE A 95 1.42 -8.60 -11.30
N GLY A 96 2.12 -8.09 -12.31
CA GLY A 96 2.09 -6.67 -12.69
C GLY A 96 3.17 -5.85 -11.99
N TYR A 97 3.31 -4.59 -12.39
CA TYR A 97 4.27 -3.64 -11.84
C TYR A 97 3.75 -2.23 -12.09
N VAL A 98 3.87 -1.34 -11.11
CA VAL A 98 3.58 0.08 -11.28
C VAL A 98 4.75 0.85 -10.72
N SER A 99 5.45 1.58 -11.57
CA SER A 99 6.48 2.52 -11.12
C SER A 99 5.86 3.61 -10.25
N ALA A 100 6.56 3.99 -9.19
CA ALA A 100 6.05 4.98 -8.24
C ALA A 100 5.63 6.29 -8.93
N LYS A 101 4.50 6.83 -8.49
CA LYS A 101 3.87 8.05 -9.00
C LYS A 101 4.04 9.18 -8.00
N PRO A 102 4.05 10.44 -8.46
CA PRO A 102 4.02 11.57 -7.53
C PRO A 102 2.77 11.50 -6.65
N LEU A 103 2.97 11.40 -5.34
CA LEU A 103 1.91 11.50 -4.35
C LEU A 103 1.45 12.96 -4.24
N LYS A 104 0.18 13.16 -3.93
CA LYS A 104 -0.46 14.48 -3.83
C LYS A 104 -0.76 14.80 -2.38
N THR A 105 -0.49 16.04 -1.99
CA THR A 105 -0.87 16.54 -0.66
C THR A 105 -2.39 16.52 -0.50
N GLY A 106 -2.87 16.18 0.69
CA GLY A 106 -4.29 16.13 1.02
C GLY A 106 -5.02 14.87 0.57
N VAL A 107 -4.36 13.96 -0.16
CA VAL A 107 -4.92 12.65 -0.53
C VAL A 107 -4.56 11.62 0.52
N VAL A 108 -5.54 10.78 0.89
CA VAL A 108 -5.31 9.59 1.72
C VAL A 108 -4.81 8.46 0.83
N TYR A 109 -3.75 7.81 1.29
CA TYR A 109 -3.15 6.66 0.65
C TYR A 109 -3.16 5.48 1.62
N SER A 110 -3.37 4.28 1.10
CA SER A 110 -3.04 3.04 1.78
C SER A 110 -1.67 2.54 1.32
N VAL A 111 -0.97 1.85 2.21
CA VAL A 111 0.22 1.06 1.91
C VAL A 111 0.00 -0.37 2.37
N GLY A 112 0.26 -1.32 1.47
CA GLY A 112 0.26 -2.75 1.73
C GLY A 112 1.65 -3.33 1.56
N THR A 113 2.02 -4.31 2.37
CA THR A 113 3.26 -5.09 2.20
C THR A 113 3.01 -6.57 2.50
N SER A 114 3.82 -7.45 1.92
CA SER A 114 3.86 -8.86 2.31
C SER A 114 5.29 -9.37 2.41
N GLY A 115 5.53 -10.33 3.31
CA GLY A 115 6.81 -10.99 3.51
C GLY A 115 6.69 -12.10 4.54
N GLU A 116 7.41 -13.21 4.36
CA GLU A 116 7.48 -14.33 5.33
C GLU A 116 6.13 -14.85 5.88
N GLY A 117 5.05 -14.80 5.09
CA GLY A 117 3.72 -15.20 5.55
C GLY A 117 3.01 -14.18 6.46
N ALA A 118 3.52 -12.96 6.50
CA ALA A 118 2.94 -11.81 7.16
C ALA A 118 2.53 -10.73 6.17
N TYR A 119 1.56 -9.91 6.57
CA TYR A 119 1.01 -8.81 5.78
C TYR A 119 0.97 -7.53 6.61
N GLY A 120 1.46 -6.44 6.04
CA GLY A 120 1.47 -5.13 6.66
C GLY A 120 0.48 -4.20 5.98
N PHE A 121 -0.26 -3.42 6.76
CA PHE A 121 -1.16 -2.39 6.22
C PHE A 121 -1.06 -1.08 6.99
N GLY A 122 -1.30 0.03 6.32
CA GLY A 122 -1.40 1.34 6.97
C GLY A 122 -2.03 2.39 6.04
N TRP A 123 -2.57 3.45 6.64
CA TRP A 123 -3.12 4.58 5.91
C TRP A 123 -2.41 5.86 6.31
N PHE A 124 -2.14 6.72 5.34
CA PHE A 124 -1.44 7.98 5.57
C PHE A 124 -1.90 9.08 4.64
N GLN A 125 -1.66 10.32 5.04
CA GLN A 125 -1.90 11.51 4.23
C GLN A 125 -0.70 12.45 4.38
N ILE A 126 -0.24 12.98 3.25
CA ILE A 126 0.75 14.06 3.23
C ILE A 126 -0.01 15.37 3.38
N LEU A 127 0.20 16.09 4.48
CA LEU A 127 -0.45 17.36 4.76
C LEU A 127 0.15 18.49 3.89
N PRO A 128 -0.55 19.63 3.71
CA PRO A 128 -0.06 20.75 2.90
C PRO A 128 1.29 21.35 3.36
N ASN A 129 1.63 21.19 4.64
CA ASN A 129 2.92 21.60 5.21
C ASN A 129 4.03 20.56 5.04
N GLY A 130 3.75 19.42 4.40
CA GLY A 130 4.69 18.32 4.19
C GLY A 130 4.77 17.32 5.36
N GLU A 131 4.04 17.54 6.45
CA GLU A 131 3.96 16.56 7.53
C GLU A 131 3.15 15.33 7.11
N ILE A 132 3.48 14.18 7.68
CA ILE A 132 2.76 12.93 7.47
C ILE A 132 1.78 12.73 8.61
N LYS A 133 0.51 12.50 8.27
CA LYS A 133 -0.52 12.05 9.21
C LYS A 133 -0.82 10.58 8.95
N ASN A 134 -0.57 9.73 9.93
CA ASN A 134 -0.94 8.31 9.89
C ASN A 134 -2.32 8.10 10.50
N TYR A 135 -3.04 7.10 10.00
CA TYR A 135 -4.34 6.67 10.48
C TYR A 135 -4.26 5.20 10.92
N GLN A 136 -4.88 4.90 12.06
CA GLN A 136 -4.91 3.55 12.65
C GLN A 136 -5.87 2.60 11.92
N SER A 137 -6.77 3.15 11.13
CA SER A 137 -7.70 2.43 10.27
C SER A 137 -7.97 3.29 9.04
N ASP A 138 -8.62 2.70 8.04
CA ASP A 138 -9.18 3.44 6.92
C ASP A 138 -9.99 4.67 7.43
N PRO A 139 -9.55 5.89 7.11
CA PRO A 139 -10.23 7.11 7.55
C PRO A 139 -11.38 7.52 6.63
N THR A 140 -11.58 6.84 5.51
CA THR A 140 -12.66 7.15 4.57
C THR A 140 -13.98 6.70 5.17
N PRO A 141 -14.96 7.62 5.34
CA PRO A 141 -16.28 7.25 5.86
C PRO A 141 -16.89 6.21 4.93
N PRO A 142 -17.51 5.15 5.46
CA PRO A 142 -18.17 4.18 4.60
C PRO A 142 -19.30 4.87 3.83
N LEU A 143 -19.40 4.56 2.54
CA LEU A 143 -20.50 5.05 1.71
C LEU A 143 -21.83 4.65 2.32
N ARG A 144 -22.76 5.60 2.39
CA ARG A 144 -24.14 5.36 2.82
C ARG A 144 -25.09 5.75 1.72
N ASP A 145 -26.15 4.97 1.53
CA ASP A 145 -27.22 5.30 0.61
C ASP A 145 -28.11 6.44 1.17
N ASP A 146 -29.08 6.88 0.38
CA ASP A 146 -30.03 7.94 0.76
C ASP A 146 -30.90 7.55 1.98
N GLU A 147 -30.92 6.26 2.35
CA GLU A 147 -31.62 5.72 3.51
C GLU A 147 -30.69 5.56 4.75
N GLY A 148 -29.40 5.86 4.59
CA GLY A 148 -28.38 5.82 5.64
C GLY A 148 -27.76 4.46 5.90
N TYR A 149 -28.07 3.44 5.09
CA TYR A 149 -27.46 2.12 5.16
C TYR A 149 -26.07 2.13 4.55
N LEU A 150 -25.17 1.34 5.13
CA LEU A 150 -23.84 1.15 4.56
C LEU A 150 -24.00 0.50 3.18
N VAL A 151 -23.53 1.20 2.15
CA VAL A 151 -23.33 0.62 0.83
C VAL A 151 -22.00 -0.08 0.90
N GLU A 152 -22.00 -1.41 0.97
CA GLU A 152 -20.75 -2.16 0.80
C GLU A 152 -20.19 -1.79 -0.59
N GLY A 153 -19.06 -1.09 -0.60
CA GLY A 153 -18.32 -0.80 -1.82
C GLY A 153 -17.93 -2.13 -2.46
N ARG A 154 -18.58 -2.45 -3.59
CA ARG A 154 -18.25 -3.52 -4.54
C ARG A 154 -17.25 -4.57 -4.04
N SER A 155 -17.72 -5.50 -3.22
CA SER A 155 -17.17 -6.85 -3.28
C SER A 155 -17.66 -7.48 -4.59
N ASP A 156 -16.84 -7.41 -5.64
CA ASP A 156 -17.03 -8.25 -6.83
C ASP A 156 -16.86 -9.72 -6.41
N THR A 157 -17.93 -10.33 -5.92
CA THR A 157 -18.09 -11.78 -5.92
C THR A 157 -18.50 -12.21 -7.31
N SER A 158 -17.50 -12.71 -8.04
CA SER A 158 -17.50 -13.99 -8.76
C SER A 158 -18.82 -14.47 -9.37
N SER A 159 -18.82 -14.67 -10.68
CA SER A 159 -19.53 -15.76 -11.34
C SER A 159 -18.59 -16.44 -12.34
#